data_AF-A0A1G9WBW9-F1
#
_entry.id   AF-A0A1G9WBW9-F1
#
_cell.length_a   1.000
_cell.length_b   1.000
_cell.length_c   1.000
_cell.angle_alpha   90.00
_cell.angle_beta   90.00
_cell.angle_gamma   90.00
#
_symmetry.space_group_name_H-M   'P 1'
#
loop_
_entity.id
_entity.type
_entity.pdbx_description
1 polymer ?
#
loop_
_entity_poly.entity_id
_entity_poly.type
_entity_poly.pdbx_seq_one_letter_code
_entity_poly.pdbx_strand_id
1 'polypeptide(L)'
;MIRMWARRLRRTLLAAGATAALAAGILTGTAAPSHAASQAPCDIYAAGGTPCVAAHSTTRALYASYSGSLYQVRRSSDGTSKDIGVVAAGGRANAAAQDSFCAGTTCVITTVYDQSGHGNDMKFQGPGGAGGSDTAANAAAEALTVGGGKVYSLYINPGNSYWRDGHLSGVPTGSAPEGTYMVTSGTHVNGGCCFDYGNSETDRHADGAGAMDAINFSTSCWFGGCSGSGPWVQADLEYGLYSGGSQSWNSGQRAFTSKYVTAMLKNNGTSRMAIKGANAQSGALTTLWDGALPPGYSPMKKQGAIVLGSGGDCCNGNTNLSQGTFYEGAIVAGYPSDATDNAVQANITSVNYGGSSTGSGGSSGPLRAVGAGKCLDVPNSSTASGTQVQIWDCSGQANQTWTRSSANELSVTLGGTRLCLDAYDNQTAAGTKVETWPCNGGANQQWLVNSNGTVTGVQSGLCLDVTGASTADGALAELWTCNGGSNQQWTLG
;
A
#
# COMPACT_ATOMS: atom_id res chain seq x y z
N MET A 1 43.39 -66.78 40.60
CA MET A 1 43.49 -67.89 39.64
C MET A 1 43.33 -67.32 38.22
N ILE A 2 44.45 -67.05 37.54
CA ILE A 2 44.90 -67.73 36.30
C ILE A 2 43.96 -67.40 35.11
N ARG A 3 44.18 -66.31 34.33
CA ARG A 3 44.97 -66.23 33.07
C ARG A 3 44.81 -67.45 32.13
N MET A 4 44.00 -67.33 31.07
CA MET A 4 44.16 -68.04 29.78
C MET A 4 43.58 -67.15 28.66
N TRP A 5 44.43 -66.50 27.85
CA TRP A 5 44.86 -66.89 26.48
C TRP A 5 43.75 -66.68 25.42
N ALA A 6 43.70 -65.59 24.64
CA ALA A 6 44.60 -65.09 23.59
C ALA A 6 44.46 -65.80 22.20
N ARG A 7 44.06 -64.97 21.21
CA ARG A 7 44.41 -64.95 19.75
C ARG A 7 43.46 -65.60 18.72
N ARG A 8 42.89 -64.73 17.86
CA ARG A 8 43.15 -64.57 16.40
C ARG A 8 42.44 -63.28 15.92
N LEU A 9 43.14 -62.15 15.64
CA LEU A 9 43.62 -61.69 14.31
C LEU A 9 42.67 -62.10 13.16
N ARG A 10 42.14 -61.26 12.26
CA ARG A 10 42.50 -59.94 11.69
C ARG A 10 41.28 -59.48 10.86
N ARG A 11 40.92 -58.20 10.88
CA ARG A 11 40.89 -57.31 9.69
C ARG A 11 40.40 -55.91 10.08
N THR A 12 41.26 -54.97 9.75
CA THR A 12 41.27 -53.51 9.89
C THR A 12 40.31 -52.79 8.94
N LEU A 13 39.77 -51.64 9.38
CA LEU A 13 39.80 -50.30 8.74
C LEU A 13 38.74 -49.43 9.47
N LEU A 14 39.12 -48.63 10.46
CA LEU A 14 39.55 -47.22 10.38
C LEU A 14 38.41 -46.22 10.08
N ALA A 15 37.95 -45.54 11.13
CA ALA A 15 37.53 -44.15 11.07
C ALA A 15 37.95 -43.47 12.39
N ALA A 16 38.85 -42.51 12.27
CA ALA A 16 39.38 -41.68 13.35
C ALA A 16 38.84 -40.24 13.18
N GLY A 17 38.80 -39.49 14.29
CA GLY A 17 38.64 -38.04 14.29
C GLY A 17 37.45 -37.61 15.16
N ALA A 18 37.62 -37.43 16.46
CA ALA A 18 38.19 -36.24 17.13
C ALA A 18 37.07 -35.35 17.70
N THR A 19 36.83 -35.55 18.99
CA THR A 19 36.08 -34.65 19.89
C THR A 19 36.93 -33.42 20.21
N ALA A 20 36.39 -32.22 19.97
CA ALA A 20 36.92 -30.96 20.50
C ALA A 20 35.78 -30.08 21.03
N ALA A 21 36.07 -29.40 22.14
CA ALA A 21 35.16 -28.80 23.09
C ALA A 21 34.27 -27.65 22.57
N LEU A 22 33.02 -27.62 23.03
CA LEU A 22 32.18 -26.41 23.03
C LEU A 22 32.62 -25.50 24.19
N ALA A 23 33.07 -24.29 23.88
CA ALA A 23 33.07 -23.16 24.80
C ALA A 23 32.19 -22.06 24.18
N ALA A 24 31.11 -21.73 24.89
CA ALA A 24 30.14 -20.72 24.49
C ALA A 24 30.71 -19.30 24.68
N GLY A 25 30.74 -18.53 23.59
CA GLY A 25 30.87 -17.08 23.61
C GLY A 25 29.62 -16.45 23.00
N ILE A 26 28.70 -16.00 23.84
CA ILE A 26 27.51 -15.26 23.41
C ILE A 26 27.89 -13.78 23.31
N LEU A 27 28.11 -13.30 22.09
CA LEU A 27 28.09 -11.88 21.78
C LEU A 27 26.63 -11.46 21.60
N THR A 28 26.05 -10.80 22.61
CA THR A 28 24.75 -10.14 22.49
C THR A 28 24.91 -8.86 21.67
N GLY A 29 24.88 -8.99 20.34
CA GLY A 29 24.63 -7.86 19.46
C GLY A 29 23.16 -7.46 19.57
N THR A 30 22.88 -6.32 20.18
CA THR A 30 21.56 -5.70 20.15
C THR A 30 21.26 -5.28 18.72
N ALA A 31 20.48 -6.08 18.01
CA ALA A 31 19.91 -5.71 16.72
C ALA A 31 19.05 -4.46 16.90
N ALA A 32 19.43 -3.37 16.25
CA ALA A 32 18.57 -2.20 16.13
C ALA A 32 17.29 -2.60 15.37
N PRO A 33 16.08 -2.15 15.78
CA PRO A 33 14.87 -2.47 15.07
C PRO A 33 14.78 -1.63 13.79
N SER A 34 15.13 -2.25 12.66
CA SER A 34 14.80 -1.77 11.32
C SER A 34 13.28 -1.75 11.14
N HIS A 35 12.68 -0.56 11.04
CA HIS A 35 11.27 -0.41 10.75
C HIS A 35 11.04 -0.46 9.23
N ALA A 36 10.81 -1.66 8.70
CA ALA A 36 10.18 -1.89 7.41
C ALA A 36 8.82 -2.57 7.66
N ALA A 37 7.80 -2.28 6.87
CA ALA A 37 6.70 -3.23 6.74
C ALA A 37 7.33 -4.56 6.30
N SER A 38 7.18 -5.62 7.10
CA SER A 38 7.99 -6.84 6.89
C SER A 38 7.79 -7.49 5.51
N GLN A 39 6.66 -7.20 4.84
CA GLN A 39 6.30 -7.71 3.51
C GLN A 39 5.41 -6.71 2.75
N ALA A 40 5.62 -6.57 1.44
CA ALA A 40 4.76 -5.90 0.48
C ALA A 40 3.98 -6.94 -0.37
N PRO A 41 3.04 -6.56 -1.27
CA PRO A 41 2.17 -7.51 -1.97
C PRO A 41 2.90 -8.68 -2.65
N CYS A 42 4.01 -8.42 -3.34
CA CYS A 42 4.74 -9.49 -4.03
C CYS A 42 5.58 -10.37 -3.09
N ASP A 43 5.97 -9.87 -1.92
CA ASP A 43 6.57 -10.70 -0.87
C ASP A 43 5.53 -11.67 -0.29
N ILE A 44 4.29 -11.20 -0.09
CA ILE A 44 3.16 -12.00 0.39
C ILE A 44 2.81 -13.09 -0.63
N TYR A 45 2.74 -12.73 -1.91
CA TYR A 45 2.50 -13.67 -3.00
C TYR A 45 3.61 -14.74 -3.12
N ALA A 46 4.88 -14.34 -3.01
CA ALA A 46 6.01 -15.26 -2.99
C ALA A 46 5.93 -16.21 -1.78
N ALA A 47 5.64 -15.70 -0.58
CA ALA A 47 5.44 -16.52 0.62
C ALA A 47 4.25 -17.50 0.49
N GLY A 48 3.23 -17.12 -0.28
CA GLY A 48 2.08 -17.95 -0.63
C GLY A 48 2.32 -18.97 -1.73
N GLY A 49 3.54 -19.06 -2.29
CA GLY A 49 3.89 -20.01 -3.35
C GLY A 49 3.42 -19.60 -4.75
N THR A 50 2.98 -18.37 -4.94
CA THR A 50 2.53 -17.83 -6.25
C THR A 50 3.22 -16.50 -6.51
N PRO A 51 4.52 -16.50 -6.88
CA PRO A 51 5.31 -15.26 -6.99
C PRO A 51 4.83 -14.36 -8.12
N CYS A 52 4.99 -13.05 -7.95
CA CYS A 52 4.76 -12.07 -9.00
C CYS A 52 5.73 -12.29 -10.17
N VAL A 53 5.20 -12.28 -11.39
CA VAL A 53 5.94 -12.27 -12.65
C VAL A 53 5.84 -10.94 -13.38
N ALA A 54 4.93 -10.07 -12.94
CA ALA A 54 4.88 -8.68 -13.32
C ALA A 54 4.30 -7.87 -12.15
N ALA A 55 4.93 -6.75 -11.79
CA ALA A 55 4.53 -5.92 -10.66
C ALA A 55 4.61 -4.44 -11.03
N HIS A 56 3.47 -3.79 -11.19
CA HIS A 56 3.35 -2.43 -11.73
C HIS A 56 2.73 -1.49 -10.72
N SER A 57 3.32 -0.32 -10.51
CA SER A 57 2.72 0.73 -9.69
C SER A 57 3.35 2.08 -10.01
N THR A 58 2.52 3.12 -10.06
CA THR A 58 2.99 4.51 -10.05
C THR A 58 3.01 5.11 -8.65
N THR A 59 2.53 4.37 -7.65
CA THR A 59 2.27 4.89 -6.31
C THR A 59 3.26 4.37 -5.26
N ARG A 60 3.67 3.10 -5.29
CA ARG A 60 4.59 2.52 -4.30
C ARG A 60 5.34 1.28 -4.78
N ALA A 61 6.36 0.90 -4.03
CA ALA A 61 6.98 -0.41 -4.15
C ALA A 61 5.99 -1.54 -3.80
N LEU A 62 6.07 -2.63 -4.55
CA LEU A 62 5.32 -3.88 -4.35
C LEU A 62 6.18 -5.00 -3.74
N TYR A 63 7.47 -4.74 -3.53
CA TYR A 63 8.39 -5.54 -2.71
C TYR A 63 9.00 -4.67 -1.63
N ALA A 64 9.14 -5.19 -0.41
CA ALA A 64 9.70 -4.45 0.73
C ALA A 64 11.16 -4.02 0.50
N SER A 65 11.92 -4.77 -0.31
CA SER A 65 13.32 -4.45 -0.65
C SER A 65 13.47 -3.61 -1.91
N TYR A 66 12.39 -3.31 -2.65
CA TYR A 66 12.52 -2.64 -3.94
C TYR A 66 12.91 -1.18 -3.78
N SER A 67 14.02 -0.80 -4.42
CA SER A 67 14.57 0.56 -4.39
C SER A 67 14.75 1.17 -5.79
N GLY A 68 14.12 0.58 -6.81
CA GLY A 68 14.25 0.98 -8.21
C GLY A 68 13.28 2.07 -8.65
N SER A 69 13.23 2.27 -9.96
CA SER A 69 12.32 3.19 -10.65
C SER A 69 10.93 2.60 -10.79
N LEU A 70 9.88 3.31 -10.37
CA LEU A 70 8.49 2.87 -10.49
C LEU A 70 7.89 3.16 -11.87
N TYR A 71 8.19 4.35 -12.41
CA TYR A 71 7.70 4.77 -13.72
C TYR A 71 8.60 5.85 -14.33
N GLN A 72 8.42 6.12 -15.62
CA GLN A 72 9.11 7.18 -16.34
C GLN A 72 8.14 8.30 -16.72
N VAL A 73 8.55 9.55 -16.48
CA VAL A 73 7.87 10.73 -16.99
C VAL A 73 8.65 11.38 -18.12
N ARG A 74 7.95 11.93 -19.11
CA ARG A 74 8.53 12.73 -20.19
C ARG A 74 7.89 14.12 -20.20
N ARG A 75 8.71 15.17 -20.18
CA ARG A 75 8.23 16.55 -20.14
C ARG A 75 8.07 17.14 -21.54
N SER A 76 7.02 17.94 -21.74
CA SER A 76 6.68 18.51 -23.05
C SER A 76 7.58 19.66 -23.48
N SER A 77 8.25 20.34 -22.55
CA SER A 77 9.11 21.50 -22.84
C SER A 77 10.28 21.18 -23.75
N ASP A 78 10.86 19.97 -23.63
CA ASP A 78 12.04 19.57 -24.39
C ASP A 78 12.13 18.06 -24.71
N GLY A 79 11.07 17.29 -24.41
CA GLY A 79 11.02 15.86 -24.70
C GLY A 79 11.94 15.00 -23.83
N THR A 80 12.64 15.57 -22.84
CA THR A 80 13.49 14.79 -21.93
C THR A 80 12.66 13.94 -20.97
N SER A 81 13.24 12.82 -20.53
CA SER A 81 12.59 11.85 -19.65
C SER A 81 13.34 11.73 -18.31
N LYS A 82 12.60 11.38 -17.26
CA LYS A 82 13.14 11.10 -15.93
C LYS A 82 12.38 9.93 -15.31
N ASP A 83 13.13 9.01 -14.72
CA ASP A 83 12.56 7.93 -13.95
C ASP A 83 12.25 8.40 -12.53
N ILE A 84 11.07 8.02 -12.05
CA ILE A 84 10.60 8.31 -10.70
C ILE A 84 10.69 7.03 -9.88
N GLY A 85 11.66 6.99 -8.98
CA GLY A 85 11.85 5.90 -8.02
C GLY A 85 11.07 6.10 -6.72
N VAL A 86 11.39 5.26 -5.75
CA VAL A 86 10.84 5.32 -4.40
C VAL A 86 11.59 6.30 -3.51
N VAL A 87 10.94 6.83 -2.47
CA VAL A 87 11.59 7.69 -1.46
C VAL A 87 12.60 6.90 -0.61
N ALA A 88 12.29 5.63 -0.34
CA ALA A 88 13.13 4.66 0.35
C ALA A 88 12.73 3.25 -0.12
N ALA A 89 13.59 2.24 0.10
CA ALA A 89 13.28 0.86 -0.28
C ALA A 89 11.93 0.41 0.32
N GLY A 90 11.08 -0.22 -0.50
CA GLY A 90 9.74 -0.63 -0.11
C GLY A 90 8.74 0.52 0.08
N GLY A 91 9.16 1.75 -0.18
CA GLY A 91 8.38 2.96 0.07
C GLY A 91 7.52 3.41 -1.10
N ARG A 92 6.87 4.56 -0.90
CA ARG A 92 6.07 5.25 -1.93
C ARG A 92 6.94 5.91 -3.01
N ALA A 93 6.31 6.27 -4.12
CA ALA A 93 6.90 7.06 -5.20
C ALA A 93 7.42 8.43 -4.71
N ASN A 94 8.53 8.89 -5.29
CA ASN A 94 9.09 10.20 -5.01
C ASN A 94 8.39 11.29 -5.85
N ALA A 95 7.18 11.69 -5.45
CA ALA A 95 6.43 12.74 -6.13
C ALA A 95 7.17 14.08 -6.21
N ALA A 96 8.00 14.41 -5.21
CA ALA A 96 8.80 15.65 -5.23
C ALA A 96 9.81 15.67 -6.39
N ALA A 97 10.35 14.52 -6.77
CA ALA A 97 11.22 14.40 -7.95
C ALA A 97 10.45 14.63 -9.26
N GLN A 98 9.20 14.18 -9.35
CA GLN A 98 8.33 14.48 -10.49
C GLN A 98 7.96 15.96 -10.52
N ASP A 99 7.52 16.53 -9.39
CA ASP A 99 7.14 17.94 -9.27
C ASP A 99 8.27 18.86 -9.73
N SER A 100 9.50 18.58 -9.27
CA SER A 100 10.68 19.35 -9.65
C SER A 100 11.03 19.21 -11.14
N PHE A 101 10.88 18.01 -11.71
CA PHE A 101 11.20 17.74 -13.10
C PHE A 101 10.19 18.35 -14.08
N CYS A 102 8.91 18.35 -13.69
CA CYS A 102 7.79 18.83 -14.48
C CYS A 102 7.45 20.31 -14.22
N ALA A 103 8.23 21.00 -13.38
CA ALA A 103 8.01 22.40 -13.06
C ALA A 103 8.01 23.28 -14.34
N GLY A 104 6.98 24.10 -14.50
CA GLY A 104 6.83 25.00 -15.65
C GLY A 104 6.48 24.31 -16.98
N THR A 105 6.10 23.04 -16.97
CA THR A 105 5.72 22.27 -18.17
C THR A 105 4.69 21.19 -17.84
N THR A 106 4.26 20.44 -18.85
CA THR A 106 3.41 19.25 -18.68
C THR A 106 4.26 17.99 -18.79
N CYS A 107 3.86 16.94 -18.09
CA CYS A 107 4.51 15.63 -18.16
C CYS A 107 3.49 14.54 -18.48
N VAL A 108 3.96 13.51 -19.18
CA VAL A 108 3.21 12.27 -19.43
C VAL A 108 3.99 11.07 -18.90
N ILE A 109 3.29 10.02 -18.48
CA ILE A 109 3.90 8.76 -18.02
C ILE A 109 4.15 7.85 -19.23
N THR A 110 5.40 7.69 -19.65
CA THR A 110 5.74 6.92 -20.85
C THR A 110 5.92 5.42 -20.57
N THR A 111 6.25 5.06 -19.34
CA THR A 111 6.50 3.67 -18.95
C THR A 111 6.12 3.49 -17.48
N VAL A 112 5.47 2.38 -17.16
CA VAL A 112 5.34 1.86 -15.79
C VAL A 112 6.26 0.65 -15.69
N TYR A 113 7.25 0.72 -14.81
CA TYR A 113 8.28 -0.30 -14.70
C TYR A 113 7.78 -1.53 -13.95
N ASP A 114 8.28 -2.69 -14.35
CA ASP A 114 8.06 -3.95 -13.67
C ASP A 114 9.07 -4.12 -12.53
N GLN A 115 8.55 -4.23 -11.31
CA GLN A 115 9.36 -4.37 -10.11
C GLN A 115 9.83 -5.80 -9.85
N SER A 116 9.27 -6.79 -10.57
CA SER A 116 9.53 -8.22 -10.31
C SER A 116 10.91 -8.68 -10.78
N GLY A 117 11.59 -7.91 -11.61
CA GLY A 117 12.86 -8.29 -12.22
C GLY A 117 12.72 -9.16 -13.48
N HIS A 118 11.48 -9.47 -13.90
CA HIS A 118 11.20 -10.16 -15.17
C HIS A 118 11.28 -9.22 -16.38
N GLY A 119 11.37 -7.91 -16.15
CA GLY A 119 11.55 -6.91 -17.18
C GLY A 119 10.28 -6.64 -17.98
N ASN A 120 9.11 -6.91 -17.41
CA ASN A 120 7.80 -6.73 -18.03
C ASN A 120 7.31 -5.27 -18.05
N ASP A 121 8.21 -4.31 -18.23
CA ASP A 121 7.88 -2.89 -18.26
C ASP A 121 6.80 -2.55 -19.29
N MET A 122 5.77 -1.84 -18.84
CA MET A 122 4.59 -1.46 -19.60
C MET A 122 4.80 -0.09 -20.24
N LYS A 123 4.94 -0.07 -21.57
CA LYS A 123 5.07 1.18 -22.34
C LYS A 123 3.72 1.59 -22.88
N PHE A 124 3.49 2.90 -22.99
CA PHE A 124 2.27 3.38 -23.66
C PHE A 124 2.26 2.86 -25.10
N GLN A 125 1.09 2.45 -25.60
CA GLN A 125 1.02 1.72 -26.86
C GLN A 125 1.48 2.54 -28.07
N GLY A 126 1.22 3.85 -28.06
CA GLY A 126 1.78 4.83 -28.98
C GLY A 126 1.42 4.62 -30.47
N PRO A 127 1.74 5.60 -31.31
CA PRO A 127 1.72 5.43 -32.76
C PRO A 127 2.90 4.57 -33.21
N GLY A 128 2.66 3.25 -33.32
CA GLY A 128 3.58 2.31 -33.99
C GLY A 128 3.59 0.90 -33.41
N GLY A 129 3.26 -0.08 -34.26
CA GLY A 129 3.30 -1.51 -33.96
C GLY A 129 2.11 -2.21 -34.61
N ALA A 130 0.93 -1.95 -34.04
CA ALA A 130 -0.37 -2.35 -34.60
C ALA A 130 -1.20 -1.15 -35.09
N GLY A 131 -0.66 0.06 -35.23
CA GLY A 131 -1.41 1.22 -35.74
C GLY A 131 -2.26 2.00 -34.72
N GLY A 132 -2.01 1.84 -33.42
CA GLY A 132 -2.69 2.59 -32.35
C GLY A 132 -2.46 4.10 -32.40
N SER A 133 -3.48 4.87 -32.02
CA SER A 133 -3.42 6.33 -31.89
C SER A 133 -3.24 6.80 -30.44
N ASP A 134 -3.09 5.85 -29.51
CA ASP A 134 -3.04 6.11 -28.09
C ASP A 134 -1.80 6.89 -27.67
N THR A 135 -2.01 7.75 -26.67
CA THR A 135 -1.02 8.64 -26.09
C THR A 135 -0.71 8.24 -24.66
N ALA A 136 0.44 8.69 -24.16
CA ALA A 136 0.79 8.51 -22.76
C ALA A 136 -0.14 9.35 -21.85
N ALA A 137 -0.51 8.79 -20.69
CA ALA A 137 -1.35 9.47 -19.71
C ALA A 137 -0.65 10.69 -19.09
N ASN A 138 -1.41 11.73 -18.75
CA ASN A 138 -0.90 12.91 -18.06
C ASN A 138 -0.43 12.56 -16.65
N ALA A 139 0.85 12.85 -16.35
CA ALA A 139 1.50 12.48 -15.10
C ALA A 139 0.99 13.25 -13.86
N ALA A 140 0.29 14.36 -14.06
CA ALA A 140 -0.24 15.20 -12.99
C ALA A 140 -1.79 15.21 -12.94
N ALA A 141 -2.46 14.34 -13.71
CA ALA A 141 -3.92 14.32 -13.80
C ALA A 141 -4.60 14.03 -12.45
N GLU A 142 -4.01 13.16 -11.63
CA GLU A 142 -4.48 12.92 -10.27
C GLU A 142 -3.29 12.70 -9.32
N ALA A 143 -3.17 13.60 -8.35
CA ALA A 143 -2.34 13.44 -7.16
C ALA A 143 -3.18 12.89 -6.01
N LEU A 144 -2.58 12.03 -5.20
CA LEU A 144 -3.19 11.45 -4.02
C LEU A 144 -2.14 11.22 -2.93
N THR A 145 -2.57 10.71 -1.78
CA THR A 145 -1.66 10.28 -0.72
C THR A 145 -1.69 8.75 -0.60
N VAL A 146 -0.51 8.15 -0.49
CA VAL A 146 -0.30 6.74 -0.13
C VAL A 146 0.82 6.68 0.90
N GLY A 147 0.62 5.91 1.98
CA GLY A 147 1.60 5.77 3.06
C GLY A 147 1.99 7.12 3.68
N GLY A 148 1.03 8.04 3.80
CA GLY A 148 1.25 9.35 4.41
C GLY A 148 1.94 10.39 3.53
N GLY A 149 2.22 10.13 2.25
CA GLY A 149 2.81 11.15 1.38
C GLY A 149 2.25 11.18 -0.04
N LYS A 150 2.47 12.33 -0.70
CA LYS A 150 2.00 12.59 -2.06
C LYS A 150 2.61 11.60 -3.04
N VAL A 151 1.76 11.08 -3.93
CA VAL A 151 2.09 10.24 -5.09
C VAL A 151 1.16 10.62 -6.25
N TYR A 152 1.44 10.09 -7.44
CA TYR A 152 0.60 10.27 -8.62
C TYR A 152 0.06 8.93 -9.09
N SER A 153 -1.18 8.92 -9.57
CA SER A 153 -1.78 7.73 -10.17
C SER A 153 -1.45 7.63 -11.66
N LEU A 154 -1.73 6.48 -12.26
CA LEU A 154 -1.85 6.38 -13.71
C LEU A 154 -3.31 6.63 -14.10
N TYR A 155 -3.62 7.88 -14.45
CA TYR A 155 -4.97 8.31 -14.81
C TYR A 155 -5.21 8.12 -16.31
N ILE A 156 -5.94 7.06 -16.68
CA ILE A 156 -6.17 6.64 -18.06
C ILE A 156 -7.50 7.20 -18.55
N ASN A 157 -7.44 8.13 -19.50
CA ASN A 157 -8.60 8.58 -20.26
C ASN A 157 -8.73 7.77 -21.56
N PRO A 158 -9.86 7.90 -22.28
CA PRO A 158 -9.94 7.41 -23.65
C PRO A 158 -8.76 7.95 -24.47
N GLY A 159 -8.07 7.03 -25.16
CA GLY A 159 -6.83 7.28 -25.88
C GLY A 159 -5.56 7.22 -25.07
N ASN A 160 -5.61 6.64 -23.87
CA ASN A 160 -4.43 6.19 -23.13
C ASN A 160 -4.49 4.67 -22.95
N SER A 161 -3.38 3.98 -23.20
CA SER A 161 -3.23 2.56 -22.87
C SER A 161 -1.76 2.17 -22.86
N TYR A 162 -1.47 1.05 -22.18
CA TYR A 162 -0.14 0.50 -22.03
C TYR A 162 -0.16 -0.98 -22.35
N TRP A 163 0.94 -1.48 -22.89
CA TRP A 163 1.06 -2.89 -23.26
C TRP A 163 2.51 -3.37 -23.19
N ARG A 164 2.66 -4.67 -22.93
CA ARG A 164 3.94 -5.37 -23.02
C ARG A 164 3.76 -6.81 -23.47
N ASP A 165 4.55 -7.24 -24.45
CA ASP A 165 4.75 -8.67 -24.67
C ASP A 165 5.61 -9.26 -23.54
N GLY A 166 5.02 -10.12 -22.72
CA GLY A 166 5.64 -10.79 -21.59
C GLY A 166 5.73 -12.32 -21.74
N HIS A 167 5.39 -12.89 -22.90
CA HIS A 167 5.23 -14.35 -23.04
C HIS A 167 6.54 -15.14 -22.83
N LEU A 168 7.69 -14.50 -23.06
CA LEU A 168 9.03 -15.05 -22.80
C LEU A 168 9.62 -14.63 -21.45
N SER A 169 8.88 -13.84 -20.68
CA SER A 169 9.33 -13.21 -19.44
C SER A 169 8.61 -13.79 -18.22
N GLY A 170 7.97 -14.95 -18.35
CA GLY A 170 7.35 -15.67 -17.23
C GLY A 170 5.87 -15.38 -16.98
N VAL A 171 5.23 -14.52 -17.77
CA VAL A 171 3.76 -14.37 -17.72
C VAL A 171 3.10 -15.70 -18.14
N PRO A 172 2.10 -16.21 -17.40
CA PRO A 172 1.46 -17.50 -17.70
C PRO A 172 0.90 -17.57 -19.12
N THR A 173 1.14 -18.68 -19.82
CA THR A 173 0.59 -18.95 -21.16
C THR A 173 -0.23 -20.24 -21.19
N GLY A 174 -1.07 -20.38 -22.21
CA GLY A 174 -2.01 -21.49 -22.36
C GLY A 174 -2.91 -21.64 -21.12
N SER A 175 -2.89 -22.85 -20.56
CA SER A 175 -3.65 -23.21 -19.37
C SER A 175 -2.86 -23.07 -18.06
N ALA A 176 -1.66 -22.48 -18.07
CA ALA A 176 -0.91 -22.25 -16.85
C ALA A 176 -1.74 -21.41 -15.85
N PRO A 177 -1.77 -21.76 -14.55
CA PRO A 177 -2.51 -20.97 -13.57
C PRO A 177 -1.96 -19.56 -13.39
N GLU A 178 -2.87 -18.60 -13.20
CA GLU A 178 -2.55 -17.19 -13.00
C GLU A 178 -3.42 -16.59 -11.89
N GLY A 179 -2.87 -15.62 -11.18
CA GLY A 179 -3.64 -14.67 -10.39
C GLY A 179 -3.23 -13.23 -10.72
N THR A 180 -4.19 -12.32 -10.70
CA THR A 180 -3.98 -10.91 -10.98
C THR A 180 -4.74 -10.09 -9.94
N TYR A 181 -4.14 -8.99 -9.49
CA TYR A 181 -4.84 -7.96 -8.73
C TYR A 181 -4.54 -6.58 -9.29
N MET A 182 -5.49 -5.66 -9.11
CA MET A 182 -5.22 -4.23 -9.25
C MET A 182 -5.96 -3.42 -8.19
N VAL A 183 -5.38 -2.28 -7.82
CA VAL A 183 -6.08 -1.20 -7.13
C VAL A 183 -6.45 -0.16 -8.18
N THR A 184 -7.76 0.10 -8.30
CA THR A 184 -8.36 1.00 -9.30
C THR A 184 -9.33 1.99 -8.67
N SER A 185 -9.85 2.95 -9.45
CA SER A 185 -10.82 3.95 -8.99
C SER A 185 -12.27 3.58 -9.31
N GLY A 186 -13.11 3.39 -8.30
CA GLY A 186 -14.57 3.21 -8.46
C GLY A 186 -15.35 4.44 -8.92
N THR A 187 -14.67 5.57 -9.13
CA THR A 187 -15.29 6.87 -9.47
C THR A 187 -14.77 7.50 -10.76
N HIS A 188 -13.69 6.93 -11.32
CA HIS A 188 -13.19 7.30 -12.64
C HIS A 188 -13.32 6.06 -13.50
N VAL A 189 -14.49 5.91 -14.12
CA VAL A 189 -14.91 4.71 -14.85
C VAL A 189 -15.90 5.10 -15.95
N ASN A 190 -15.93 4.35 -17.04
CA ASN A 190 -16.97 4.44 -18.06
C ASN A 190 -17.35 3.04 -18.56
N GLY A 191 -18.18 2.96 -19.59
CA GLY A 191 -18.55 1.71 -20.25
C GLY A 191 -17.81 1.45 -21.55
N GLY A 192 -16.73 2.19 -21.84
CA GLY A 192 -15.96 2.01 -23.07
C GLY A 192 -15.05 0.79 -23.00
N CYS A 193 -14.88 0.09 -24.11
CA CYS A 193 -13.99 -1.07 -24.15
C CYS A 193 -12.52 -0.63 -24.23
N CYS A 194 -11.65 -1.20 -23.39
CA CYS A 194 -11.97 -1.95 -22.15
C CYS A 194 -10.97 -1.51 -21.09
N PHE A 195 -11.38 -1.28 -19.84
CA PHE A 195 -10.45 -0.90 -18.79
C PHE A 195 -9.90 -2.15 -18.12
N ASP A 196 -8.92 -2.77 -18.77
CA ASP A 196 -8.38 -4.05 -18.34
C ASP A 196 -6.99 -3.94 -17.72
N TYR A 197 -6.66 -4.89 -16.85
CA TYR A 197 -5.31 -5.17 -16.41
C TYR A 197 -5.10 -6.68 -16.24
N GLY A 198 -4.15 -7.26 -16.97
CA GLY A 198 -3.83 -8.68 -16.89
C GLY A 198 -3.30 -9.26 -18.19
N ASN A 199 -3.46 -10.57 -18.36
CA ASN A 199 -2.97 -11.32 -19.51
C ASN A 199 -3.74 -10.97 -20.79
N SER A 200 -3.01 -10.75 -21.88
CA SER A 200 -3.58 -10.45 -23.19
C SER A 200 -2.83 -11.14 -24.33
N GLU A 201 -3.31 -10.90 -25.55
CA GLU A 201 -2.72 -11.37 -26.80
C GLU A 201 -1.40 -10.67 -27.13
N THR A 202 -0.50 -11.44 -27.73
CA THR A 202 0.88 -11.05 -28.06
C THR A 202 0.98 -10.23 -29.34
N ASP A 203 -0.03 -10.34 -30.21
CA ASP A 203 -0.10 -9.62 -31.47
C ASP A 203 -1.11 -8.45 -31.45
N ARG A 204 -1.81 -8.27 -30.33
CA ARG A 204 -2.87 -7.27 -30.12
C ARG A 204 -4.07 -7.45 -31.05
N HIS A 205 -4.45 -8.69 -31.29
CA HIS A 205 -5.66 -9.06 -32.00
C HIS A 205 -6.53 -9.96 -31.11
N ALA A 206 -7.83 -9.93 -31.34
CA ALA A 206 -8.77 -10.81 -30.68
C ALA A 206 -8.62 -12.25 -31.21
N ASP A 207 -7.90 -13.10 -30.47
CA ASP A 207 -7.57 -14.47 -30.90
C ASP A 207 -8.53 -15.54 -30.36
N GLY A 208 -9.65 -15.07 -29.80
CA GLY A 208 -10.82 -15.85 -29.42
C GLY A 208 -10.82 -16.37 -27.99
N ALA A 209 -11.88 -17.11 -27.65
CA ALA A 209 -12.19 -17.50 -26.27
C ALA A 209 -11.00 -18.13 -25.53
N GLY A 210 -10.66 -17.51 -24.39
CA GLY A 210 -9.61 -17.92 -23.48
C GLY A 210 -8.22 -17.38 -23.81
N ALA A 211 -8.07 -16.51 -24.81
CA ALA A 211 -6.80 -15.88 -25.18
C ALA A 211 -6.35 -14.79 -24.19
N MET A 212 -7.30 -14.13 -23.51
CA MET A 212 -7.06 -13.19 -22.41
C MET A 212 -7.36 -13.82 -21.04
N ASP A 213 -6.79 -13.22 -19.99
CA ASP A 213 -7.14 -13.45 -18.58
C ASP A 213 -6.85 -12.16 -17.80
N ALA A 214 -7.75 -11.19 -17.93
CA ALA A 214 -7.55 -9.84 -17.40
C ALA A 214 -8.70 -9.41 -16.49
N ILE A 215 -8.38 -8.62 -15.47
CA ILE A 215 -9.40 -7.94 -14.70
C ILE A 215 -9.95 -6.81 -15.55
N ASN A 216 -11.25 -6.79 -15.79
CA ASN A 216 -11.97 -5.61 -16.28
C ASN A 216 -12.62 -4.88 -15.10
N PHE A 217 -12.50 -3.56 -15.07
CA PHE A 217 -13.24 -2.73 -14.11
C PHE A 217 -13.93 -1.56 -14.80
N SER A 218 -15.23 -1.71 -15.06
CA SER A 218 -15.98 -0.75 -15.86
C SER A 218 -17.46 -0.68 -15.46
N THR A 219 -18.21 0.24 -16.07
CA THR A 219 -19.67 0.23 -16.03
C THR A 219 -20.27 -0.54 -17.23
N SER A 220 -19.46 -1.32 -17.95
CA SER A 220 -19.94 -2.06 -19.11
C SER A 220 -20.65 -3.35 -18.70
N CYS A 221 -21.84 -3.57 -19.27
CA CYS A 221 -22.64 -4.77 -19.02
C CYS A 221 -23.19 -5.41 -20.30
N TRP A 222 -22.63 -5.06 -21.46
CA TRP A 222 -23.17 -5.52 -22.76
C TRP A 222 -23.04 -7.03 -23.00
N PHE A 223 -22.20 -7.75 -22.24
CA PHE A 223 -22.06 -9.22 -22.29
C PHE A 223 -22.97 -9.94 -21.28
N GLY A 224 -23.71 -9.21 -20.44
CA GLY A 224 -24.58 -9.80 -19.42
C GLY A 224 -23.86 -10.19 -18.13
N GLY A 225 -24.57 -10.90 -17.26
CA GLY A 225 -24.08 -11.33 -15.95
C GLY A 225 -24.07 -10.26 -14.84
N CYS A 226 -24.19 -8.98 -15.19
CA CYS A 226 -24.25 -7.85 -14.26
C CYS A 226 -25.66 -7.22 -14.19
N SER A 227 -25.89 -6.40 -13.15
CA SER A 227 -27.13 -5.64 -12.94
C SER A 227 -26.83 -4.35 -12.18
N GLY A 228 -27.71 -3.35 -12.36
CA GLY A 228 -27.51 -2.00 -11.82
C GLY A 228 -26.63 -1.14 -12.72
N SER A 229 -26.00 -0.11 -12.14
CA SER A 229 -25.19 0.88 -12.86
C SER A 229 -23.67 0.64 -12.77
N GLY A 230 -23.23 -0.36 -12.01
CA GLY A 230 -21.80 -0.60 -11.77
C GLY A 230 -21.12 0.53 -10.95
N PRO A 231 -19.78 0.66 -11.05
CA PRO A 231 -18.88 -0.19 -11.83
C PRO A 231 -18.68 -1.56 -11.17
N TRP A 232 -18.27 -2.55 -11.95
CA TRP A 232 -18.12 -3.93 -11.51
C TRP A 232 -16.69 -4.45 -11.71
N VAL A 233 -16.31 -5.44 -10.90
CA VAL A 233 -15.14 -6.29 -11.17
C VAL A 233 -15.58 -7.45 -12.05
N GLN A 234 -14.92 -7.62 -13.20
CA GLN A 234 -15.21 -8.66 -14.19
C GLN A 234 -13.90 -9.30 -14.68
N ALA A 235 -14.01 -10.43 -15.36
CA ALA A 235 -12.91 -11.07 -16.08
C ALA A 235 -13.12 -10.86 -17.58
N ASP A 236 -12.16 -10.21 -18.24
CA ASP A 236 -12.04 -10.30 -19.69
C ASP A 236 -11.25 -11.56 -20.04
N LEU A 237 -11.93 -12.48 -20.73
CA LEU A 237 -11.37 -13.76 -21.17
C LEU A 237 -11.28 -13.86 -22.70
N GLU A 238 -11.40 -12.72 -23.39
CA GLU A 238 -11.58 -12.58 -24.84
C GLU A 238 -12.96 -13.07 -25.33
N TYR A 239 -13.57 -12.32 -26.26
CA TYR A 239 -14.97 -12.47 -26.69
C TYR A 239 -16.02 -12.44 -25.56
N GLY A 240 -15.67 -11.88 -24.39
CA GLY A 240 -16.65 -11.69 -23.33
C GLY A 240 -16.09 -11.13 -22.02
N LEU A 241 -16.88 -10.24 -21.42
CA LEU A 241 -16.71 -9.81 -20.03
C LEU A 241 -17.58 -10.65 -19.10
N TYR A 242 -16.94 -11.34 -18.16
CA TYR A 242 -17.57 -12.31 -17.28
C TYR A 242 -17.60 -11.80 -15.84
N SER A 243 -18.80 -11.69 -15.27
CA SER A 243 -18.97 -11.49 -13.82
C SER A 243 -18.97 -12.81 -13.04
N GLY A 244 -18.95 -13.95 -13.73
CA GLY A 244 -18.93 -15.30 -13.17
C GLY A 244 -18.78 -16.34 -14.28
N GLY A 245 -19.13 -17.61 -14.03
CA GLY A 245 -18.92 -18.72 -14.98
C GLY A 245 -19.86 -18.76 -16.19
N SER A 246 -20.58 -17.69 -16.49
CA SER A 246 -21.42 -17.55 -17.68
C SER A 246 -21.82 -16.09 -17.89
N GLN A 247 -22.50 -15.80 -19.01
CA GLN A 247 -23.16 -14.51 -19.29
C GLN A 247 -24.54 -14.37 -18.60
N SER A 248 -25.00 -15.39 -17.88
CA SER A 248 -26.21 -15.31 -17.07
C SER A 248 -25.97 -14.52 -15.78
N TRP A 249 -27.03 -13.90 -15.24
CA TRP A 249 -26.95 -13.10 -14.01
C TRP A 249 -26.20 -13.83 -12.89
N ASN A 250 -25.10 -13.21 -12.41
CA ASN A 250 -24.39 -13.66 -11.24
C ASN A 250 -24.96 -12.98 -9.99
N SER A 251 -25.66 -13.72 -9.12
CA SER A 251 -26.22 -13.18 -7.88
C SER A 251 -25.18 -12.67 -6.88
N GLY A 252 -23.91 -13.11 -7.00
CA GLY A 252 -22.81 -12.60 -6.18
C GLY A 252 -22.29 -11.24 -6.65
N GLN A 253 -22.59 -10.85 -7.89
CA GLN A 253 -22.06 -9.63 -8.49
C GLN A 253 -22.62 -8.37 -7.80
N ARG A 254 -21.75 -7.38 -7.60
CA ARG A 254 -22.12 -6.09 -6.99
C ARG A 254 -21.25 -4.95 -7.50
N ALA A 255 -21.77 -3.74 -7.37
CA ALA A 255 -21.03 -2.53 -7.72
C ALA A 255 -20.00 -2.15 -6.66
N PHE A 256 -18.86 -1.61 -7.08
CA PHE A 256 -17.80 -1.08 -6.22
C PHE A 256 -17.59 0.41 -6.50
N THR A 257 -18.29 1.25 -5.76
CA THR A 257 -18.35 2.70 -6.02
C THR A 257 -17.38 3.52 -5.17
N SER A 258 -16.59 2.88 -4.29
CA SER A 258 -15.56 3.56 -3.49
C SER A 258 -14.47 4.15 -4.38
N LYS A 259 -13.85 5.27 -3.95
CA LYS A 259 -12.77 5.90 -4.73
C LYS A 259 -11.59 4.95 -4.98
N TYR A 260 -11.30 4.04 -4.06
CA TYR A 260 -10.23 3.06 -4.22
C TYR A 260 -10.80 1.65 -4.07
N VAL A 261 -10.62 0.82 -5.08
CA VAL A 261 -11.18 -0.52 -5.17
C VAL A 261 -10.04 -1.50 -5.41
N THR A 262 -9.98 -2.55 -4.61
CA THR A 262 -9.15 -3.72 -4.92
C THR A 262 -9.98 -4.67 -5.76
N ALA A 263 -9.49 -5.03 -6.94
CA ALA A 263 -10.08 -6.01 -7.83
C ALA A 263 -9.12 -7.19 -8.00
N MET A 264 -9.63 -8.42 -8.01
CA MET A 264 -8.82 -9.62 -8.18
C MET A 264 -9.50 -10.63 -9.11
N LEU A 265 -8.68 -11.28 -9.92
CA LEU A 265 -9.02 -12.42 -10.77
C LEU A 265 -7.98 -13.51 -10.54
N LYS A 266 -8.42 -14.75 -10.40
CA LYS A 266 -7.50 -15.91 -10.44
C LYS A 266 -8.14 -17.06 -11.18
N ASN A 267 -7.34 -17.75 -11.98
CA ASN A 267 -7.79 -18.76 -12.91
C ASN A 267 -6.78 -19.91 -12.98
N ASN A 268 -7.23 -21.14 -12.77
CA ASN A 268 -6.36 -22.31 -12.88
C ASN A 268 -6.17 -22.79 -14.33
N GLY A 269 -6.75 -22.07 -15.29
CA GLY A 269 -6.62 -22.30 -16.73
C GLY A 269 -7.41 -23.49 -17.27
N THR A 270 -8.14 -24.23 -16.43
CA THR A 270 -8.77 -25.50 -16.84
C THR A 270 -10.18 -25.68 -16.29
N SER A 271 -10.41 -25.45 -15.01
CA SER A 271 -11.68 -25.84 -14.38
C SER A 271 -12.24 -24.84 -13.38
N ARG A 272 -11.44 -23.88 -12.92
CA ARG A 272 -11.85 -22.96 -11.86
C ARG A 272 -11.28 -21.56 -12.04
N MET A 273 -12.12 -20.57 -11.84
CA MET A 273 -11.74 -19.18 -11.68
C MET A 273 -12.48 -18.55 -10.49
N ALA A 274 -11.89 -17.50 -9.91
CA ALA A 274 -12.54 -16.70 -8.89
C ALA A 274 -12.34 -15.21 -9.16
N ILE A 275 -13.38 -14.44 -8.85
CA ILE A 275 -13.42 -12.98 -8.99
C ILE A 275 -13.73 -12.40 -7.61
N LYS A 276 -12.94 -11.43 -7.17
CA LYS A 276 -13.12 -10.77 -5.87
C LYS A 276 -13.01 -9.26 -5.99
N GLY A 277 -13.66 -8.56 -5.07
CA GLY A 277 -13.50 -7.11 -4.92
C GLY A 277 -13.56 -6.65 -3.48
N ALA A 278 -12.95 -5.50 -3.19
CA ALA A 278 -13.02 -4.83 -1.89
C ALA A 278 -12.91 -3.32 -2.04
N ASN A 279 -13.28 -2.59 -0.99
CA ASN A 279 -12.78 -1.23 -0.80
C ASN A 279 -11.28 -1.33 -0.43
N ALA A 280 -10.40 -0.65 -1.17
CA ALA A 280 -8.96 -0.70 -0.92
C ALA A 280 -8.55 0.05 0.36
N GLN A 281 -9.43 0.87 0.94
CA GLN A 281 -9.17 1.61 2.18
C GLN A 281 -9.65 0.87 3.43
N SER A 282 -10.48 -0.18 3.31
CA SER A 282 -11.04 -0.88 4.47
C SER A 282 -11.71 -2.20 4.10
N GLY A 283 -11.81 -3.08 5.08
CA GLY A 283 -12.61 -4.30 4.98
C GLY A 283 -11.90 -5.44 4.24
N ALA A 284 -12.61 -6.58 4.20
CA ALA A 284 -12.13 -7.81 3.59
C ALA A 284 -12.56 -7.94 2.13
N LEU A 285 -11.89 -8.83 1.39
CA LEU A 285 -12.31 -9.24 0.06
C LEU A 285 -13.69 -9.89 0.09
N THR A 286 -14.55 -9.45 -0.82
CA THR A 286 -15.81 -10.12 -1.14
C THR A 286 -15.59 -11.01 -2.35
N THR A 287 -15.87 -12.31 -2.21
CA THR A 287 -15.91 -13.23 -3.35
C THR A 287 -17.19 -13.01 -4.15
N LEU A 288 -17.03 -12.62 -5.41
CA LEU A 288 -18.13 -12.37 -6.35
C LEU A 288 -18.46 -13.62 -7.16
N TRP A 289 -17.42 -14.39 -7.47
CA TRP A 289 -17.50 -15.68 -8.13
C TRP A 289 -16.37 -16.57 -7.64
N ASP A 290 -16.66 -17.86 -7.48
CA ASP A 290 -15.66 -18.91 -7.28
C ASP A 290 -16.25 -20.22 -7.81
N GLY A 291 -15.83 -20.62 -9.01
CA GLY A 291 -16.47 -21.72 -9.71
C GLY A 291 -15.88 -21.97 -11.08
N ALA A 292 -16.63 -22.70 -11.92
CA ALA A 292 -16.18 -23.09 -13.25
C ALA A 292 -15.89 -21.88 -14.17
N LEU A 293 -15.00 -22.09 -15.14
CA LEU A 293 -14.86 -21.19 -16.29
C LEU A 293 -16.13 -21.21 -17.15
N PRO A 294 -16.37 -20.17 -17.96
CA PRO A 294 -17.46 -20.18 -18.92
C PRO A 294 -17.33 -21.33 -19.95
N PRO A 295 -18.46 -21.86 -20.46
CA PRO A 295 -18.43 -22.89 -21.50
C PRO A 295 -17.61 -22.45 -22.72
N GLY A 296 -16.69 -23.30 -23.19
CA GLY A 296 -15.83 -23.01 -24.34
C GLY A 296 -14.50 -22.33 -24.02
N TYR A 297 -14.26 -21.95 -22.75
CA TYR A 297 -13.02 -21.29 -22.30
C TYR A 297 -12.03 -22.25 -21.62
N SER A 298 -12.36 -23.54 -21.56
CA SER A 298 -11.51 -24.58 -21.00
C SER A 298 -10.97 -25.51 -22.09
N PRO A 299 -9.65 -25.79 -22.13
CA PRO A 299 -8.60 -25.08 -21.40
C PRO A 299 -8.43 -23.63 -21.92
N MET A 300 -7.93 -22.75 -21.06
CA MET A 300 -7.51 -21.40 -21.45
C MET A 300 -6.35 -21.46 -22.46
N LYS A 301 -6.20 -20.39 -23.22
CA LYS A 301 -5.23 -20.21 -24.31
C LYS A 301 -4.45 -18.90 -24.17
N LYS A 302 -4.20 -18.47 -22.93
CA LYS A 302 -3.49 -17.23 -22.58
C LYS A 302 -2.22 -17.07 -23.40
N GLN A 303 -1.93 -15.87 -23.87
CA GLN A 303 -0.73 -15.66 -24.69
C GLN A 303 0.44 -15.03 -23.92
N GLY A 304 0.19 -14.42 -22.77
CA GLY A 304 1.25 -13.91 -21.89
C GLY A 304 1.73 -12.51 -22.22
N ALA A 305 1.05 -11.76 -23.08
CA ALA A 305 1.21 -10.31 -23.06
C ALA A 305 0.47 -9.71 -21.85
N ILE A 306 0.73 -8.44 -21.59
CA ILE A 306 0.13 -7.68 -20.51
C ILE A 306 -0.51 -6.45 -21.12
N VAL A 307 -1.78 -6.21 -20.79
CA VAL A 307 -2.52 -5.00 -21.17
C VAL A 307 -2.84 -4.18 -19.93
N LEU A 308 -2.89 -2.85 -20.09
CA LEU A 308 -3.36 -1.93 -19.06
C LEU A 308 -4.14 -0.76 -19.68
N GLY A 309 -5.42 -0.67 -19.31
CA GLY A 309 -6.34 0.39 -19.69
C GLY A 309 -6.99 0.21 -21.05
N SER A 310 -6.82 -0.91 -21.73
CA SER A 310 -7.47 -1.23 -23.00
C SER A 310 -7.82 -2.73 -23.06
N GLY A 311 -8.64 -3.14 -24.05
CA GLY A 311 -8.81 -4.56 -24.40
C GLY A 311 -7.56 -5.16 -25.05
N GLY A 312 -7.53 -6.47 -25.21
CA GLY A 312 -6.41 -7.22 -25.80
C GLY A 312 -6.21 -6.95 -27.29
N ASP A 313 -7.29 -6.70 -28.02
CA ASP A 313 -7.30 -6.26 -29.43
C ASP A 313 -6.95 -4.77 -29.62
N CYS A 314 -6.67 -4.05 -28.52
CA CYS A 314 -6.37 -2.65 -28.61
C CYS A 314 -4.90 -2.41 -29.01
N CYS A 315 -4.60 -1.43 -29.87
CA CYS A 315 -5.52 -0.52 -30.52
C CYS A 315 -5.30 -0.55 -32.03
N ASN A 316 -5.46 -1.72 -32.65
CA ASN A 316 -5.26 -1.84 -34.10
C ASN A 316 -6.35 -1.06 -34.86
N GLY A 317 -6.07 0.20 -35.20
CA GLY A 317 -6.93 1.10 -35.98
C GLY A 317 -7.88 2.00 -35.19
N ASN A 318 -7.95 1.88 -33.84
CA ASN A 318 -8.83 2.67 -32.99
C ASN A 318 -8.08 3.31 -31.82
N THR A 319 -8.77 4.17 -31.07
CA THR A 319 -8.31 4.76 -29.82
C THR A 319 -8.94 3.99 -28.66
N ASN A 320 -8.24 3.75 -27.55
CA ASN A 320 -8.86 3.20 -26.35
C ASN A 320 -10.12 4.02 -25.98
N LEU A 321 -11.26 3.36 -25.76
CA LEU A 321 -12.51 4.04 -25.38
C LEU A 321 -12.76 4.02 -23.87
N SER A 322 -12.01 3.20 -23.14
CA SER A 322 -12.18 3.04 -21.71
C SER A 322 -11.61 4.24 -20.93
N GLN A 323 -12.08 4.40 -19.70
CA GLN A 323 -11.44 5.29 -18.74
C GLN A 323 -11.34 4.58 -17.40
N GLY A 324 -10.24 4.84 -16.71
CA GLY A 324 -9.95 4.25 -15.40
C GLY A 324 -8.73 4.88 -14.75
N THR A 325 -8.56 4.65 -13.45
CA THR A 325 -7.33 5.03 -12.76
C THR A 325 -6.66 3.80 -12.22
N PHE A 326 -5.42 3.54 -12.63
CA PHE A 326 -4.59 2.47 -12.09
C PHE A 326 -3.62 3.02 -11.04
N TYR A 327 -3.58 2.38 -9.87
CA TYR A 327 -2.70 2.78 -8.76
C TYR A 327 -1.53 1.80 -8.57
N GLU A 328 -1.85 0.52 -8.52
CA GLU A 328 -0.92 -0.60 -8.41
C GLU A 328 -1.59 -1.90 -8.88
N GLY A 329 -0.79 -2.90 -9.23
CA GLY A 329 -1.26 -4.25 -9.54
C GLY A 329 -0.12 -5.20 -9.85
N ALA A 330 -0.40 -6.49 -9.78
CA ALA A 330 0.56 -7.53 -10.13
C ALA A 330 -0.13 -8.72 -10.81
N ILE A 331 0.64 -9.42 -11.63
CA ILE A 331 0.32 -10.73 -12.21
C ILE A 331 1.25 -11.74 -11.56
N VAL A 332 0.70 -12.88 -11.14
CA VAL A 332 1.43 -13.93 -10.43
C VAL A 332 1.31 -15.26 -11.15
N ALA A 333 2.39 -16.04 -11.11
CA ALA A 333 2.38 -17.41 -11.60
C ALA A 333 1.81 -18.35 -10.53
N GLY A 334 0.79 -19.12 -10.89
CA GLY A 334 0.08 -20.01 -9.97
C GLY A 334 -1.34 -19.53 -9.64
N TYR A 335 -2.08 -20.32 -8.87
CA TYR A 335 -3.43 -19.98 -8.40
C TYR A 335 -3.36 -19.57 -6.92
N PRO A 336 -3.43 -18.27 -6.58
CA PRO A 336 -3.25 -17.82 -5.21
C PRO A 336 -4.30 -18.39 -4.25
N SER A 337 -3.87 -18.72 -3.03
CA SER A 337 -4.78 -19.10 -1.97
C SER A 337 -5.61 -17.90 -1.50
N ASP A 338 -6.80 -18.15 -0.95
CA ASP A 338 -7.61 -17.07 -0.36
C ASP A 338 -6.90 -16.38 0.81
N ALA A 339 -6.07 -17.10 1.56
CA ALA A 339 -5.25 -16.53 2.62
C ALA A 339 -4.22 -15.53 2.08
N THR A 340 -3.58 -15.86 0.96
CA THR A 340 -2.64 -14.98 0.26
C THR A 340 -3.35 -13.71 -0.24
N ASP A 341 -4.49 -13.86 -0.92
CA ASP A 341 -5.29 -12.71 -1.39
C ASP A 341 -5.72 -11.80 -0.23
N ASN A 342 -6.18 -12.38 0.88
CA ASN A 342 -6.59 -11.62 2.06
C ASN A 342 -5.43 -10.87 2.71
N ALA A 343 -4.24 -11.47 2.75
CA ALA A 343 -3.03 -10.80 3.25
C ALA A 343 -2.61 -9.63 2.34
N VAL A 344 -2.73 -9.79 1.02
CA VAL A 344 -2.50 -8.69 0.05
C VAL A 344 -3.52 -7.56 0.26
N GLN A 345 -4.80 -7.87 0.42
CA GLN A 345 -5.82 -6.86 0.73
C GLN A 345 -5.54 -6.12 2.04
N ALA A 346 -5.11 -6.83 3.09
CA ALA A 346 -4.72 -6.21 4.36
C ALA A 346 -3.52 -5.27 4.18
N ASN A 347 -2.54 -5.65 3.35
CA ASN A 347 -1.41 -4.80 3.00
C ASN A 347 -1.86 -3.54 2.23
N ILE A 348 -2.73 -3.67 1.24
CA ILE A 348 -3.30 -2.55 0.48
C ILE A 348 -4.04 -1.57 1.41
N THR A 349 -4.86 -2.11 2.32
CA THR A 349 -5.57 -1.30 3.33
C THR A 349 -4.59 -0.54 4.23
N SER A 350 -3.47 -1.17 4.61
CA SER A 350 -2.49 -0.58 5.53
C SER A 350 -1.79 0.67 4.99
N VAL A 351 -1.71 0.84 3.66
CA VAL A 351 -1.08 2.03 3.06
C VAL A 351 -2.02 3.21 2.89
N ASN A 352 -3.29 3.05 3.28
CA ASN A 352 -4.25 4.16 3.41
C ASN A 352 -4.37 5.03 2.16
N TYR A 353 -4.75 4.42 1.03
CA TYR A 353 -5.00 5.12 -0.24
C TYR A 353 -5.94 6.31 -0.07
N GLY A 354 -5.51 7.49 -0.52
CA GLY A 354 -6.30 8.72 -0.45
C GLY A 354 -6.64 9.21 0.95
N GLY A 355 -6.20 8.50 1.99
CA GLY A 355 -6.10 9.10 3.29
C GLY A 355 -5.06 10.20 3.15
N SER A 356 -5.49 11.46 3.27
CA SER A 356 -4.59 12.61 3.38
C SER A 356 -3.40 12.20 4.22
N SER A 357 -2.20 12.64 3.84
CA SER A 357 -0.99 12.45 4.64
C SER A 357 -1.40 12.55 6.10
N THR A 358 -1.44 11.43 6.78
CA THR A 358 -1.51 11.45 8.22
C THR A 358 -0.11 11.86 8.66
N GLY A 359 0.26 13.12 8.43
CA GLY A 359 0.54 13.92 9.60
C GLY A 359 -0.76 13.93 10.39
N SER A 360 -1.00 12.84 11.14
CA SER A 360 -2.19 12.50 11.92
C SER A 360 -3.34 13.50 11.74
N GLY A 361 -4.27 13.23 10.81
CA GLY A 361 -5.59 13.86 10.89
C GLY A 361 -6.15 13.47 12.26
N GLY A 362 -6.36 14.47 13.10
CA GLY A 362 -6.28 14.36 14.55
C GLY A 362 -6.77 13.05 15.14
N SER A 363 -5.80 12.27 15.61
CA SER A 363 -6.08 11.38 16.72
C SER A 363 -6.65 12.26 17.84
N SER A 364 -7.94 12.06 18.09
CA SER A 364 -8.70 12.72 19.15
C SER A 364 -9.00 11.66 20.18
N GLY A 365 -8.51 11.87 21.39
CA GLY A 365 -8.60 10.88 22.45
C GLY A 365 -7.72 11.25 23.63
N PRO A 366 -7.68 10.42 24.66
CA PRO A 366 -6.79 10.65 25.79
C PRO A 366 -5.33 10.56 25.37
N LEU A 367 -4.52 11.51 25.85
CA LEU A 367 -3.07 11.41 25.81
C LEU A 367 -2.60 10.75 27.11
N ARG A 368 -2.36 9.44 27.08
CA ARG A 368 -2.09 8.61 28.26
C ARG A 368 -0.61 8.58 28.58
N ALA A 369 -0.22 8.98 29.79
CA ALA A 369 1.12 8.79 30.34
C ALA A 369 1.34 7.29 30.62
N VAL A 370 2.20 6.64 29.85
CA VAL A 370 2.43 5.19 29.92
C VAL A 370 2.99 4.79 31.28
N GLY A 371 3.96 5.54 31.82
CA GLY A 371 4.57 5.25 33.12
C GLY A 371 3.60 5.36 34.31
N ALA A 372 2.56 6.20 34.21
CA ALA A 372 1.59 6.42 35.28
C ALA A 372 0.22 5.73 35.05
N GLY A 373 -0.08 5.29 33.83
CA GLY A 373 -1.40 4.76 33.46
C GLY A 373 -2.53 5.81 33.51
N LYS A 374 -2.18 7.10 33.53
CA LYS A 374 -3.09 8.25 33.70
C LYS A 374 -3.15 9.11 32.44
N CYS A 375 -4.09 10.03 32.36
CA CYS A 375 -4.35 10.87 31.20
C CYS A 375 -3.84 12.30 31.43
N LEU A 376 -3.29 12.94 30.38
CA LEU A 376 -3.02 14.37 30.38
C LEU A 376 -4.34 15.13 30.52
N ASP A 377 -4.42 15.98 31.52
CA ASP A 377 -5.63 16.56 32.07
C ASP A 377 -5.48 18.08 32.21
N VAL A 378 -6.53 18.82 31.81
CA VAL A 378 -6.68 20.23 32.18
C VAL A 378 -7.40 20.30 33.54
N PRO A 379 -6.72 20.76 34.61
CA PRO A 379 -7.29 20.78 35.95
C PRO A 379 -8.66 21.47 36.00
N ASN A 380 -9.64 20.80 36.61
CA ASN A 380 -11.00 21.32 36.81
C ASN A 380 -11.73 21.76 35.52
N SER A 381 -11.33 21.25 34.34
CA SER A 381 -11.82 21.73 33.04
C SER A 381 -11.67 23.25 32.85
N SER A 382 -10.64 23.86 33.45
CA SER A 382 -10.39 25.30 33.36
C SER A 382 -10.28 25.78 31.92
N THR A 383 -10.96 26.89 31.60
CA THR A 383 -10.81 27.61 30.33
C THR A 383 -9.87 28.82 30.43
N ALA A 384 -9.22 29.02 31.59
CA ALA A 384 -8.28 30.11 31.80
C ALA A 384 -6.96 29.84 31.06
N SER A 385 -6.51 30.81 30.26
CA SER A 385 -5.18 30.79 29.64
C SER A 385 -4.09 30.68 30.70
N GLY A 386 -3.06 29.87 30.42
CA GLY A 386 -1.95 29.66 31.35
C GLY A 386 -2.21 28.58 32.41
N THR A 387 -3.28 27.79 32.26
CA THR A 387 -3.52 26.64 33.15
C THR A 387 -2.47 25.55 32.85
N GLN A 388 -1.58 25.27 33.80
CA GLN A 388 -0.60 24.17 33.67
C GLN A 388 -1.34 22.82 33.65
N VAL A 389 -0.99 21.95 32.71
CA VAL A 389 -1.60 20.61 32.61
C VAL A 389 -1.00 19.65 33.62
N GLN A 390 -1.79 18.66 34.00
CA GLN A 390 -1.43 17.62 34.96
C GLN A 390 -1.71 16.22 34.38
N ILE A 391 -1.35 15.17 35.11
CA ILE A 391 -1.92 13.85 34.89
C ILE A 391 -3.01 13.56 35.92
N TRP A 392 -4.07 12.90 35.48
CA TRP A 392 -5.17 12.46 36.33
C TRP A 392 -5.72 11.12 35.85
N ASP A 393 -6.40 10.37 36.71
CA ASP A 393 -7.14 9.18 36.33
C ASP A 393 -8.00 9.44 35.08
N CYS A 394 -7.91 8.52 34.13
CA CYS A 394 -8.59 8.61 32.85
C CYS A 394 -10.11 8.48 33.06
N SER A 395 -10.82 9.58 32.93
CA SER A 395 -12.27 9.69 33.17
C SER A 395 -13.09 9.73 31.87
N GLY A 396 -12.44 9.92 30.72
CA GLY A 396 -13.10 10.11 29.42
C GLY A 396 -13.79 11.47 29.25
N GLN A 397 -13.56 12.40 30.19
CA GLN A 397 -14.09 13.75 30.14
C GLN A 397 -13.37 14.62 29.09
N ALA A 398 -14.04 15.69 28.65
CA ALA A 398 -13.52 16.57 27.60
C ALA A 398 -12.17 17.21 27.94
N ASN A 399 -11.88 17.44 29.24
CA ASN A 399 -10.61 17.99 29.73
C ASN A 399 -9.43 17.03 29.65
N GLN A 400 -9.65 15.80 29.19
CA GLN A 400 -8.62 14.80 28.91
C GLN A 400 -8.59 14.40 27.44
N THR A 401 -9.46 14.95 26.60
CA THR A 401 -9.55 14.61 25.17
C THR A 401 -8.74 15.60 24.35
N TRP A 402 -7.60 15.14 23.86
CA TRP A 402 -6.68 15.93 23.06
C TRP A 402 -6.83 15.59 21.59
N THR A 403 -7.01 16.62 20.77
CA THR A 403 -7.08 16.52 19.32
C THR A 403 -5.80 17.04 18.73
N ARG A 404 -5.03 16.16 18.08
CA ARG A 404 -3.86 16.54 17.30
C ARG A 404 -4.29 17.22 15.99
N SER A 405 -3.62 18.28 15.55
CA SER A 405 -3.87 18.88 14.24
C SER A 405 -2.75 18.53 13.25
N SER A 406 -3.01 18.75 11.96
CA SER A 406 -1.99 18.64 10.90
C SER A 406 -0.89 19.70 11.03
N ALA A 407 -1.11 20.75 11.83
CA ALA A 407 -0.10 21.76 12.18
C ALA A 407 0.73 21.37 13.42
N ASN A 408 0.65 20.10 13.85
CA ASN A 408 1.26 19.58 15.07
C ASN A 408 0.73 20.19 16.37
N GLU A 409 -0.39 20.92 16.37
CA GLU A 409 -0.99 21.36 17.62
C GLU A 409 -1.65 20.18 18.35
N LEU A 410 -1.53 20.12 19.68
CA LEU A 410 -2.42 19.30 20.52
C LEU A 410 -3.43 20.25 21.15
N SER A 411 -4.72 20.03 20.92
CA SER A 411 -5.76 20.94 21.37
C SER A 411 -6.87 20.27 22.15
N VAL A 412 -7.46 21.00 23.08
CA VAL A 412 -8.56 20.59 23.94
C VAL A 412 -9.70 21.60 23.82
N THR A 413 -10.95 21.12 23.82
CA THR A 413 -12.14 21.98 23.70
C THR A 413 -12.98 21.89 24.96
N LEU A 414 -13.06 22.99 25.72
CA LEU A 414 -13.73 23.07 27.01
C LEU A 414 -14.71 24.24 27.03
N GLY A 415 -15.97 23.99 27.36
CA GLY A 415 -17.00 25.04 27.39
C GLY A 415 -17.19 25.78 26.05
N GLY A 416 -16.82 25.15 24.93
CA GLY A 416 -16.82 25.77 23.59
C GLY A 416 -15.55 26.55 23.25
N THR A 417 -14.58 26.67 24.17
CA THR A 417 -13.28 27.30 23.94
C THR A 417 -12.25 26.25 23.53
N ARG A 418 -11.57 26.46 22.40
CA ARG A 418 -10.43 25.65 21.97
C ARG A 418 -9.14 26.25 22.53
N LEU A 419 -8.40 25.45 23.29
CA LEU A 419 -7.07 25.77 23.81
C LEU A 419 -6.04 24.77 23.27
N CYS A 420 -4.78 25.19 23.16
CA CYS A 420 -3.68 24.38 22.68
C CYS A 420 -2.68 24.11 23.81
N LEU A 421 -2.08 22.91 23.80
CA LEU A 421 -0.94 22.55 24.63
C LEU A 421 0.23 23.47 24.25
N ASP A 422 0.81 24.15 25.22
CA ASP A 422 1.69 25.30 25.01
C ASP A 422 2.91 25.19 25.95
N ALA A 423 4.10 25.38 25.41
CA ALA A 423 5.31 25.58 26.21
C ALA A 423 5.36 27.04 26.69
N TYR A 424 5.23 27.23 28.01
CA TYR A 424 5.06 28.53 28.66
C TYR A 424 6.04 29.58 28.13
N ASP A 425 5.48 30.72 27.68
CA ASP A 425 6.22 31.90 27.26
C ASP A 425 7.28 31.62 26.17
N ASN A 426 7.03 30.65 25.28
CA ASN A 426 7.95 30.23 24.22
C ASN A 426 9.32 29.78 24.73
N GLN A 427 9.42 29.34 25.99
CA GLN A 427 10.67 28.90 26.58
C GLN A 427 11.08 27.51 26.07
N THR A 428 12.39 27.27 25.99
CA THR A 428 12.96 26.02 25.46
C THR A 428 13.87 25.29 26.46
N ALA A 429 13.87 25.71 27.73
CA ALA A 429 14.70 25.13 28.77
C ALA A 429 14.02 23.90 29.42
N ALA A 430 14.83 22.98 29.95
CA ALA A 430 14.30 21.91 30.81
C ALA A 430 13.72 22.52 32.09
N GLY A 431 12.55 22.02 32.51
CA GLY A 431 11.75 22.59 33.60
C GLY A 431 10.72 23.63 33.15
N THR A 432 10.66 23.98 31.86
CA THR A 432 9.61 24.86 31.35
C THR A 432 8.24 24.19 31.51
N LYS A 433 7.28 24.94 32.06
CA LYS A 433 5.91 24.45 32.28
C LYS A 433 5.20 24.22 30.95
N VAL A 434 4.37 23.18 30.91
CA VAL A 434 3.44 22.95 29.80
C VAL A 434 2.03 23.30 30.24
N GLU A 435 1.38 24.19 29.51
CA GLU A 435 0.09 24.79 29.85
C GLU A 435 -0.91 24.74 28.71
N THR A 436 -2.13 25.20 28.95
CA THR A 436 -3.10 25.50 27.89
C THR A 436 -3.16 26.99 27.61
N TRP A 437 -3.05 27.36 26.34
CA TRP A 437 -3.16 28.75 25.88
C TRP A 437 -4.07 28.84 24.64
N PRO A 438 -4.69 30.01 24.35
CA PRO A 438 -5.38 30.22 23.08
C PRO A 438 -4.51 29.83 21.89
N CYS A 439 -5.07 28.99 21.01
CA CYS A 439 -4.35 28.51 19.84
C CYS A 439 -3.98 29.68 18.92
N ASN A 440 -2.68 29.86 18.67
CA ASN A 440 -2.13 30.97 17.89
C ASN A 440 -1.20 30.50 16.75
N GLY A 441 -1.01 29.18 16.59
CA GLY A 441 -0.15 28.59 15.55
C GLY A 441 1.35 28.73 15.82
N GLY A 442 1.75 29.27 16.98
CA GLY A 442 3.15 29.45 17.38
C GLY A 442 3.90 28.13 17.53
N ALA A 443 5.21 28.16 17.32
CA ALA A 443 6.06 26.97 17.40
C ALA A 443 6.06 26.32 18.80
N ASN A 444 5.83 27.11 19.86
CA ASN A 444 5.66 26.66 21.24
C ASN A 444 4.36 25.86 21.47
N GLN A 445 3.42 25.88 20.52
CA GLN A 445 2.19 25.08 20.53
C GLN A 445 2.24 23.86 19.62
N GLN A 446 3.39 23.60 18.98
CA GLN A 446 3.57 22.50 18.05
C GLN A 446 4.32 21.35 18.72
N TRP A 447 3.77 20.14 18.60
CA TRP A 447 4.19 18.92 19.26
C TRP A 447 4.24 17.75 18.27
N LEU A 448 5.39 17.09 18.21
CA LEU A 448 5.54 15.85 17.48
C LEU A 448 5.19 14.69 18.42
N VAL A 449 4.03 14.05 18.21
CA VAL A 449 3.76 12.73 18.82
C VAL A 449 4.48 11.69 17.96
N ASN A 450 5.51 11.09 18.52
CA ASN A 450 6.48 10.24 17.83
C ASN A 450 6.09 8.75 17.96
N SER A 451 6.50 7.94 16.97
CA SER A 451 6.25 6.48 17.00
C SER A 451 6.98 5.74 18.12
N ASN A 452 8.02 6.35 18.70
CA ASN A 452 8.76 5.81 19.84
C ASN A 452 8.07 6.07 21.19
N GLY A 453 6.85 6.62 21.20
CA GLY A 453 6.07 6.92 22.40
C GLY A 453 6.35 8.28 23.02
N THR A 454 7.37 9.03 22.58
CA THR A 454 7.60 10.39 23.10
C THR A 454 6.68 11.43 22.45
N VAL A 455 6.39 12.51 23.17
CA VAL A 455 5.82 13.74 22.59
C VAL A 455 6.86 14.84 22.74
N THR A 456 7.33 15.42 21.64
CA THR A 456 8.41 16.43 21.68
C THR A 456 7.93 17.78 21.19
N GLY A 457 8.27 18.86 21.89
CA GLY A 457 8.01 20.22 21.43
C GLY A 457 8.82 20.51 20.16
N VAL A 458 8.18 21.00 19.10
CA VAL A 458 8.85 21.34 17.83
C VAL A 458 9.88 22.45 18.04
N GLN A 459 9.56 23.43 18.89
CA GLN A 459 10.44 24.56 19.17
C GLN A 459 11.68 24.18 20.01
N SER A 460 11.49 23.38 21.06
CA SER A 460 12.53 23.08 22.05
C SER A 460 13.32 21.80 21.74
N GLY A 461 12.71 20.86 21.00
CA GLY A 461 13.22 19.49 20.86
C GLY A 461 13.16 18.67 22.16
N LEU A 462 12.59 19.22 23.24
CA LEU A 462 12.44 18.57 24.55
C LEU A 462 11.16 17.73 24.61
N CYS A 463 11.15 16.76 25.51
CA CYS A 463 10.05 15.84 25.70
C CYS A 463 9.01 16.41 26.68
N LEU A 464 7.73 16.15 26.41
CA LEU A 464 6.65 16.25 27.39
C LEU A 464 6.90 15.20 28.48
N ASP A 465 7.06 15.65 29.71
CA ASP A 465 7.51 14.85 30.84
C ASP A 465 6.55 15.01 32.02
N VAL A 466 6.23 13.93 32.73
CA VAL A 466 5.56 14.00 34.03
C VAL A 466 6.60 14.23 35.12
N THR A 467 6.54 15.41 35.76
CA THR A 467 7.55 15.87 36.72
C THR A 467 7.86 14.84 37.79
N GLY A 468 9.16 14.54 37.94
CA GLY A 468 9.68 13.60 38.94
C GLY A 468 9.26 12.15 38.72
N ALA A 469 8.78 11.80 37.52
CA ALA A 469 8.20 10.49 37.21
C ALA A 469 7.07 10.06 38.17
N SER A 470 6.35 11.04 38.72
CA SER A 470 5.25 10.79 39.64
C SER A 470 4.11 10.05 38.95
N THR A 471 3.47 9.15 39.69
CA THR A 471 2.26 8.44 39.25
C THR A 471 1.01 8.90 40.00
N ALA A 472 1.12 9.97 40.81
CA ALA A 472 0.01 10.51 41.58
C ALA A 472 -0.88 11.44 40.72
N ASP A 473 -2.18 11.46 41.03
CA ASP A 473 -3.08 12.47 40.48
C ASP A 473 -2.61 13.88 40.84
N GLY A 474 -2.65 14.78 39.85
CA GLY A 474 -2.20 16.16 40.01
C GLY A 474 -0.69 16.36 39.80
N ALA A 475 0.06 15.31 39.44
CA ALA A 475 1.44 15.51 38.99
C ALA A 475 1.47 16.34 37.70
N LEU A 476 2.29 17.39 37.67
CA LEU A 476 2.35 18.36 36.59
C LEU A 476 3.16 17.84 35.39
N ALA A 477 2.85 18.37 34.21
CA ALA A 477 3.70 18.17 33.03
C ALA A 477 4.66 19.35 32.81
N GLU A 478 5.84 19.02 32.29
CA GLU A 478 6.92 19.96 31.95
C GLU A 478 7.65 19.55 30.67
N LEU A 479 8.47 20.47 30.15
CA LEU A 479 9.50 20.14 29.17
C LEU A 479 10.74 19.60 29.87
N TRP A 480 11.25 18.46 29.44
CA TRP A 480 12.48 17.90 29.98
C TRP A 480 13.37 17.30 28.88
N THR A 481 14.66 17.17 29.18
CA THR A 481 15.60 16.49 28.30
C THR A 481 15.12 15.06 28.06
N CYS A 482 14.93 14.72 26.77
CA CYS A 482 14.54 13.37 26.37
C CYS A 482 15.59 12.36 26.82
N ASN A 483 15.21 11.47 27.74
CA ASN A 483 16.09 10.48 28.37
C ASN A 483 15.56 9.04 28.26
N GLY A 484 14.39 8.86 27.62
CA GLY A 484 13.77 7.55 27.41
C GLY A 484 13.05 7.01 28.65
N GLY A 485 12.94 7.78 29.72
CA GLY A 485 12.20 7.42 30.92
C GLY A 485 10.71 7.18 30.66
N SER A 486 10.11 6.30 31.46
CA SER A 486 8.69 5.92 31.32
C SER A 486 7.71 7.10 31.50
N ASN A 487 8.13 8.14 32.22
CA ASN A 487 7.42 9.40 32.43
C ASN A 487 7.44 10.35 31.21
N GLN A 488 8.18 9.98 30.15
CA GLN A 488 8.20 10.68 28.85
C GLN A 488 7.48 9.89 27.75
N GLN A 489 6.86 8.77 28.12
CA GLN A 489 6.16 7.87 27.20
C GLN A 489 4.66 8.15 27.26
N TRP A 490 4.07 8.36 26.10
CA TRP A 490 2.70 8.76 25.90
C TRP A 490 2.04 7.95 24.79
N THR A 491 0.73 7.73 24.90
CA THR A 491 -0.08 7.12 23.84
C THR A 491 -1.33 7.96 23.63
N LEU A 492 -1.60 8.34 22.39
CA LEU A 492 -2.80 9.10 22.02
C LEU A 492 -3.83 8.14 21.42
N GLY A 493 -4.95 7.91 22.12
CA GLY A 493 -5.99 6.95 21.69
C GLY A 493 -7.00 6.52 22.76
#